data_AF-A0AAW2WMQ6-F1
#
_entry.id   AF-A0AAW2WMQ6-F1
#
_cell.length_a   1.000
_cell.length_b   1.000
_cell.length_c   1.000
_cell.angle_alpha   90.00
_cell.angle_beta   90.00
_cell.angle_gamma   90.00
#
_symmetry.space_group_name_H-M   'P 1'
#
loop_
_entity.id
_entity.type
_entity.pdbx_description
1 polymer ?
#
loop_
_entity_poly.entity_id
_entity_poly.type
_entity_poly.pdbx_seq_one_letter_code
_entity_poly.pdbx_strand_id
1 'polypeptide(L)'
;MSFDIKFHDVQGKNYRYAVPKLNKEIVPEKCKVLVKPKRVVVTLVKASKGNWLDLQFKEDKLKPNLDKEKDPMAGIMDLMKNMYEEGDEEMKRTIAKAWSDARSGKTADPLKGYP
;
A
#
# COMPACT_ATOMS: atom_id res chain seq x y z
N MET A 1 -3.13 -5.87 15.17
CA MET A 1 -4.47 -5.91 15.78
C MET A 1 -5.47 -6.52 14.82
N SER A 2 -6.40 -7.35 15.29
CA SER A 2 -7.37 -8.09 14.46
C SER A 2 -8.81 -7.75 14.86
N PHE A 3 -9.74 -8.02 13.96
CA PHE A 3 -11.19 -7.93 14.19
C PHE A 3 -11.87 -9.21 13.71
N ASP A 4 -12.80 -9.77 14.47
CA ASP A 4 -13.53 -10.99 14.13
C ASP A 4 -14.96 -10.88 14.66
N ILE A 5 -15.94 -11.10 13.79
CA ILE A 5 -17.35 -11.19 14.16
C ILE A 5 -17.96 -12.46 13.57
N LYS A 6 -18.71 -13.17 14.40
CA LYS A 6 -19.41 -14.40 14.06
C LYS A 6 -20.90 -14.19 14.27
N PHE A 7 -21.68 -14.59 13.28
CA PHE A 7 -23.12 -14.66 13.33
C PHE A 7 -23.51 -16.13 13.30
N HIS A 8 -24.22 -16.56 14.33
CA HIS A 8 -24.69 -17.91 14.45
C HIS A 8 -26.17 -17.98 14.09
N ASP A 9 -26.56 -19.04 13.39
CA ASP A 9 -27.96 -19.39 13.10
C ASP A 9 -28.77 -18.27 12.41
N VAL A 10 -28.16 -17.57 11.47
CA VAL A 10 -28.89 -16.62 10.61
C VAL A 10 -29.56 -17.42 9.49
N GLN A 11 -30.83 -17.74 9.69
CA GLN A 11 -31.62 -18.59 8.79
C GLN A 11 -30.99 -19.98 8.59
N GLY A 12 -30.55 -20.61 9.69
CA GLY A 12 -29.90 -21.93 9.64
C GLY A 12 -28.47 -21.91 9.09
N LYS A 13 -27.86 -20.74 8.90
CA LYS A 13 -26.49 -20.58 8.41
C LYS A 13 -25.63 -19.77 9.38
N ASN A 14 -24.37 -20.16 9.49
CA ASN A 14 -23.38 -19.41 10.25
C ASN A 14 -22.55 -18.54 9.31
N TYR A 15 -22.28 -17.31 9.71
CA TYR A 15 -21.43 -16.37 8.97
C TYR A 15 -20.29 -15.89 9.85
N ARG A 16 -19.13 -15.64 9.26
CA ARG A 16 -17.98 -15.05 9.95
C ARG A 16 -17.35 -14.01 9.05
N TYR A 17 -17.02 -12.87 9.64
CA TYR A 17 -16.23 -11.84 8.99
C TYR A 17 -15.04 -11.52 9.87
N ALA A 18 -13.84 -11.79 9.37
CA ALA A 18 -12.60 -11.62 10.10
C ALA A 18 -11.60 -10.79 9.29
N VAL A 19 -10.97 -9.84 9.97
CA VAL A 19 -9.87 -9.01 9.48
C VAL A 19 -8.65 -9.32 10.35
N PRO A 20 -7.75 -10.21 9.91
CA PRO A 20 -6.60 -10.66 10.71
C PRO A 20 -5.65 -9.52 11.08
N LYS A 21 -5.51 -8.53 10.18
CA LYS A 21 -4.66 -7.36 10.39
C LYS A 21 -5.41 -6.10 9.98
N LEU A 22 -5.82 -5.31 10.97
CA LEU A 22 -6.39 -3.98 10.76
C LEU A 22 -5.32 -3.03 10.22
N ASN A 23 -5.75 -2.03 9.45
CA ASN A 23 -4.86 -1.04 8.83
C ASN A 23 -4.00 -0.32 9.89
N LYS A 24 -4.63 0.14 10.97
CA LYS A 24 -3.97 0.69 12.17
C LYS A 24 -4.67 0.23 13.44
N GLU A 25 -4.21 0.73 14.58
CA GLU A 25 -4.77 0.45 15.89
C GLU A 25 -6.15 1.10 16.12
N ILE A 26 -6.95 0.42 16.94
CA ILE A 26 -8.24 0.86 17.43
C ILE A 26 -8.21 0.95 18.95
N VAL A 27 -9.21 1.58 19.56
CA VAL A 27 -9.43 1.59 21.02
C VAL A 27 -10.55 0.59 21.33
N PRO A 28 -10.25 -0.67 21.73
CA PRO A 28 -11.25 -1.72 21.93
C PRO A 28 -12.38 -1.30 22.87
N GLU A 29 -12.02 -0.64 23.96
CA GLU A 29 -12.93 -0.20 25.02
C GLU A 29 -13.99 0.79 24.53
N LYS A 30 -13.71 1.51 23.44
CA LYS A 30 -14.64 2.49 22.86
C LYS A 30 -15.41 1.92 21.65
N CYS A 31 -15.06 0.72 21.20
CA CYS A 31 -15.77 0.04 20.12
C CYS A 31 -17.16 -0.40 20.58
N LYS A 32 -18.12 -0.45 19.66
CA LYS A 32 -19.52 -0.78 19.98
C LYS A 32 -20.11 -1.73 18.95
N VAL A 33 -21.00 -2.60 19.40
CA VAL A 33 -21.79 -3.49 18.56
C VAL A 33 -23.26 -3.19 18.80
N LEU A 34 -24.00 -2.87 17.74
CA LEU A 34 -25.43 -2.62 17.79
C LEU A 34 -26.14 -3.60 16.86
N VAL A 35 -26.96 -4.47 17.44
CA VAL A 35 -27.78 -5.43 16.71
C VAL A 35 -29.13 -4.78 16.38
N LYS A 36 -29.51 -4.80 15.11
CA LYS A 36 -30.82 -4.37 14.60
C LYS A 36 -31.52 -5.55 13.92
N PRO A 37 -32.85 -5.52 13.76
CA PRO A 37 -33.61 -6.67 13.24
C PRO A 37 -33.12 -7.24 11.90
N LYS A 38 -32.53 -6.41 11.03
CA LYS A 38 -32.05 -6.81 9.69
C LYS A 38 -30.55 -6.60 9.48
N ARG A 39 -29.81 -6.08 10.46
CA ARG A 39 -28.37 -5.78 10.31
C ARG A 39 -27.66 -5.65 11.65
N VAL A 40 -26.36 -5.87 11.64
CA VAL A 40 -25.50 -5.54 12.79
C VAL A 40 -24.56 -4.42 12.39
N VAL A 41 -24.48 -3.41 13.24
CA VAL A 41 -23.59 -2.26 13.07
C VAL A 41 -22.45 -2.41 14.08
N VAL A 42 -21.24 -2.57 13.55
CA VAL A 42 -20.02 -2.59 14.37
C VAL A 42 -19.30 -1.27 14.18
N THR A 43 -19.09 -0.55 15.28
CA THR A 43 -18.34 0.71 15.30
C THR A 43 -16.99 0.47 15.92
N LEU A 44 -15.93 0.63 15.11
CA LEU A 44 -14.54 0.54 15.54
C LEU A 44 -13.97 1.95 15.70
N VAL A 45 -13.47 2.28 16.89
CA VAL A 45 -12.92 3.60 17.18
C VAL A 45 -11.42 3.60 16.93
N LYS A 46 -10.94 4.43 16.01
CA LYS A 46 -9.50 4.54 15.69
C LYS A 46 -8.70 5.07 16.88
N ALA A 47 -7.51 4.52 17.12
CA ALA A 47 -6.61 5.00 18.18
C ALA A 47 -5.99 6.37 17.84
N SER A 48 -5.72 6.62 16.56
CA SER A 48 -5.19 7.89 16.05
C SER A 48 -6.16 8.57 15.08
N LYS A 49 -6.17 9.90 15.07
CA LYS A 49 -6.86 10.67 14.02
C LYS A 49 -6.22 10.37 12.66
N GLY A 50 -7.04 10.13 11.64
CA GLY A 50 -6.56 9.85 10.28
C GLY A 50 -7.58 9.12 9.43
N ASN A 51 -7.45 9.28 8.11
CA ASN A 51 -8.27 8.54 7.17
C ASN A 51 -7.69 7.13 6.93
N TRP A 52 -8.56 6.13 6.80
CA TRP A 52 -8.17 4.78 6.42
C TRP A 52 -8.77 4.53 5.04
N LEU A 53 -7.95 4.24 4.03
CA LEU A 53 -8.44 3.86 2.70
C LEU A 53 -9.10 2.49 2.72
N ASP A 54 -8.65 1.62 3.61
CA ASP A 54 -9.16 0.26 3.80
C ASP A 54 -9.18 -0.10 5.30
N LEU A 55 -10.11 -0.98 5.68
CA LEU A 55 -10.18 -1.53 7.04
C LEU A 55 -9.02 -2.51 7.31
N GLN A 56 -8.73 -3.36 6.33
CA GLN A 56 -7.63 -4.32 6.39
C GLN A 56 -6.31 -3.63 6.03
N PHE A 57 -5.23 -4.06 6.66
CA PHE A 57 -3.89 -3.70 6.25
C PHE A 57 -3.60 -4.29 4.87
N LYS A 58 -3.33 -3.42 3.91
CA LYS A 58 -2.78 -3.79 2.60
C LYS A 58 -1.35 -3.25 2.56
N GLU A 59 -0.40 -4.14 2.30
CA GLU A 59 0.97 -3.74 2.06
C GLU A 59 1.01 -2.97 0.74
N ASP A 60 1.41 -1.70 0.82
CA ASP A 60 1.65 -0.85 -0.34
C ASP A 60 2.93 -1.36 -1.02
N LYS A 61 2.80 -2.34 -1.93
CA LYS A 61 3.93 -2.94 -2.66
C LYS A 61 4.67 -1.94 -3.57
N LEU A 62 4.15 -0.72 -3.71
CA LEU A 62 4.65 0.29 -4.65
C LEU A 62 5.30 1.50 -3.96
N LYS A 63 5.52 1.46 -2.64
CA LYS A 63 6.29 2.53 -1.99
C LYS A 63 7.77 2.16 -2.04
N PRO A 64 8.58 2.76 -2.94
CA PRO A 64 10.02 2.62 -2.83
C PRO A 64 10.42 3.13 -1.45
N ASN A 65 11.22 2.33 -0.76
CA ASN A 65 11.71 2.64 0.57
C ASN A 65 12.69 3.81 0.42
N LEU A 66 12.17 5.04 0.45
CA LEU A 66 12.97 6.26 0.54
C LEU A 66 13.45 6.38 1.99
N ASP A 67 14.30 5.45 2.41
CA ASP A 67 15.10 5.60 3.61
C ASP A 67 15.91 6.88 3.43
N LYS A 68 15.54 7.93 4.17
CA LYS A 68 16.12 9.28 4.08
C LYS A 68 17.62 9.34 4.44
N GLU A 69 18.24 8.21 4.76
CA GLU A 69 19.65 8.07 5.11
C GLU A 69 20.50 7.47 3.98
N LYS A 70 19.90 6.93 2.92
CA LYS A 70 20.65 6.47 1.75
C LYS A 70 20.60 7.55 0.70
N ASP A 71 21.77 7.94 0.19
CA ASP A 71 21.93 8.98 -0.81
C ASP A 71 20.83 8.92 -1.89
N PRO A 72 20.25 10.05 -2.29
CA PRO A 72 19.16 10.08 -3.27
C PRO A 72 19.49 9.33 -4.58
N MET A 73 20.78 9.17 -4.91
CA MET A 73 21.24 8.33 -6.02
C MET A 73 21.00 6.83 -5.81
N ALA A 74 21.14 6.31 -4.59
CA ALA A 74 20.95 4.90 -4.28
C ALA A 74 19.46 4.50 -4.36
N GLY A 75 18.55 5.38 -3.91
CA GLY A 75 17.11 5.13 -4.01
C GLY A 75 16.62 5.09 -5.47
N ILE A 76 17.22 5.89 -6.35
CA ILE A 76 16.93 5.88 -7.79
C ILE A 76 17.47 4.60 -8.46
N MET A 77 18.66 4.12 -8.07
CA MET A 77 19.21 2.87 -8.62
C MET A 77 18.37 1.64 -8.26
N ASP A 78 17.86 1.56 -7.03
CA ASP A 78 17.04 0.43 -6.60
C ASP A 78 15.68 0.42 -7.33
N LEU A 79 15.08 1.61 -7.53
CA LEU A 79 13.88 1.77 -8.35
C LEU A 79 14.10 1.34 -9.81
N MET A 80 15.22 1.78 -10.41
CA MET A 80 15.58 1.42 -11.79
C MET A 80 15.87 -0.08 -11.95
N LYS A 81 16.46 -0.72 -10.93
CA LYS A 81 16.73 -2.16 -10.95
C LYS A 81 15.45 -2.99 -10.92
N ASN A 82 14.51 -2.63 -10.06
CA ASN A 82 13.20 -3.28 -10.00
C ASN A 82 12.43 -3.12 -11.33
N MET A 83 12.53 -1.96 -11.99
CA MET A 83 11.92 -1.74 -13.31
C MET A 83 12.61 -2.50 -14.45
N TYR A 84 13.90 -2.85 -14.33
CA TYR A 84 14.60 -3.69 -15.31
C TYR A 84 14.24 -5.17 -15.17
N GLU A 85 14.09 -5.65 -13.94
CA GLU A 85 13.75 -7.04 -13.64
C GLU A 85 12.30 -7.39 -14.01
N GLU A 86 11.38 -6.42 -13.92
CA GLU A 86 9.95 -6.62 -14.21
C GLU A 86 9.51 -6.12 -15.61
N GLY A 87 10.34 -5.34 -16.32
CA GLY A 87 9.94 -4.64 -17.56
C GLY A 87 10.15 -5.41 -18.86
N ASP A 88 9.33 -5.11 -19.88
CA ASP A 88 9.53 -5.54 -21.26
C ASP A 88 10.84 -4.98 -21.86
N GLU A 89 11.35 -5.60 -22.94
CA GLU A 89 12.67 -5.31 -23.53
C GLU A 89 12.91 -3.83 -23.89
N GLU A 90 11.87 -3.07 -24.19
CA GLU A 90 11.94 -1.63 -24.48
C GLU A 90 12.20 -0.77 -23.23
N MET A 91 11.61 -1.18 -22.10
CA MET A 91 11.78 -0.52 -20.80
C MET A 91 13.21 -0.74 -20.27
N LYS A 92 13.73 -1.96 -20.43
CA LYS A 92 15.12 -2.33 -20.12
C LYS A 92 16.14 -1.48 -20.88
N ARG A 93 15.92 -1.26 -22.19
CA ARG A 93 16.79 -0.40 -23.02
C ARG A 93 16.79 1.04 -22.54
N THR A 94 15.63 1.56 -22.16
CA THR A 94 15.48 2.94 -21.70
C THR A 94 16.19 3.17 -20.37
N ILE A 95 16.09 2.22 -19.43
CA ILE A 95 16.79 2.27 -18.14
C ILE A 95 18.31 2.14 -18.32
N ALA A 96 18.77 1.22 -19.18
CA ALA A 96 20.20 1.06 -19.48
C ALA A 96 20.81 2.33 -20.11
N LYS A 97 20.05 3.02 -20.97
CA LYS A 97 20.43 4.30 -21.56
C LYS A 97 20.53 5.40 -20.50
N ALA A 98 19.52 5.52 -19.63
CA ALA A 98 19.53 6.49 -18.54
C ALA A 98 20.71 6.27 -17.56
N TRP A 99 21.07 5.01 -17.29
CA TRP A 99 22.22 4.68 -16.42
C TRP A 99 23.56 5.08 -17.04
N SER A 100 23.71 4.88 -18.36
CA SER A 100 24.90 5.29 -19.12
C SER A 100 25.03 6.82 -19.22
N ASP A 101 23.92 7.51 -19.46
CA ASP A 101 23.88 8.98 -19.56
C ASP A 101 24.16 9.64 -18.20
N ALA A 102 23.61 9.10 -17.10
CA ALA A 102 23.89 9.58 -15.75
C ALA A 102 25.37 9.40 -15.35
N ARG A 103 26.02 8.29 -15.75
CA ARG A 103 27.44 8.03 -15.44
C ARG A 103 28.41 8.86 -16.30
N SER A 104 27.98 9.28 -17.47
CA SER A 104 28.78 10.12 -18.39
C SER A 104 28.63 11.62 -18.12
N GLY A 105 27.83 12.03 -17.14
CA GLY A 105 27.61 13.44 -16.78
C GLY A 105 26.87 14.25 -17.84
N LYS A 106 26.29 13.59 -18.85
CA LYS A 106 25.45 14.22 -19.87
C LYS A 106 24.02 14.22 -19.35
N THR A 107 23.63 15.27 -18.64
CA THR A 107 22.21 15.56 -18.41
C THR A 107 21.58 15.90 -19.76
N ALA A 108 21.09 14.90 -20.48
CA ALA A 108 20.21 15.12 -21.62
C ALA A 108 18.88 15.62 -21.06
N ASP A 109 18.59 16.90 -21.26
CA ASP A 109 17.33 17.55 -20.90
C ASP A 109 16.18 16.89 -21.66
N PRO A 110 15.25 16.16 -21.01
CA PRO A 110 14.20 15.41 -21.69
C PRO A 110 13.15 16.30 -22.38
N LEU A 111 13.23 17.63 -22.27
CA LEU A 111 12.23 18.55 -22.82
C LEU A 111 12.62 19.21 -24.16
N LYS A 112 13.74 18.85 -24.77
CA LYS A 112 14.13 19.39 -26.09
C LYS A 112 13.69 18.49 -27.25
N GLY A 113 12.38 18.25 -27.37
CA GLY A 113 11.87 17.47 -28.49
C GLY A 113 10.38 17.16 -28.44
N TYR A 114 9.53 18.15 -28.23
CA TYR A 114 8.15 18.06 -28.69
C TYR A 114 7.88 19.25 -29.63
N PRO A 115 7.50 19.02 -30.89
CA PRO A 115 6.95 20.08 -31.74
C PRO A 115 5.58 20.54 -31.22
#